data_AF-X1J009-F1
#
_entry.id   AF-X1J009-F1
#
_cell.length_a   1.000
_cell.length_b   1.000
_cell.length_c   1.000
_cell.angle_alpha   90.00
_cell.angle_beta   90.00
_cell.angle_gamma   90.00
#
_symmetry.space_group_name_H-M   'P 1'
#
loop_
_entity.id
_entity.type
_entity.pdbx_description
1 polymer ?
#
loop_
_entity_poly.entity_id
_entity_poly.type
_entity_poly.pdbx_seq_one_letter_code
_entity_poly.pdbx_strand_id
1 'polypeptide(L)'
;GSKEQIFWEFLKILFAKIQDEDNGTRPQFAIRDLDERNTLAGQRKVKDRIDGLYKSVRTKKEFKGLFDDLALDIRFQPDVVTYIVAQLEKYDFLHSSVDVKGMAYETIVGPTLEGTRGEFFTPRNLVKMAVKMLGPKPGDRILDPACGTGGFIVVAFNYISEKLRLEAKKSWANPNRPTLKEEKELNSRIREAGKNVFGIDFNANLVKTAQMNMIMNNDGRGGLYSVNSLWKPSTWPKEVSTDISLSSFDIVITNPPFGSKIKV
;
A
#
# COMPACT_ATOMS: atom_id res chain seq x y z
N GLY A 1 15.66 -16.61 5.79
CA GLY A 1 15.05 -16.41 4.47
C GLY A 1 15.78 -15.31 3.73
N SER A 2 15.52 -15.14 2.44
CA SER A 2 16.00 -13.95 1.70
C SER A 2 15.42 -12.67 2.29
N LYS A 3 16.03 -11.51 2.02
CA LYS A 3 15.48 -10.19 2.45
C LYS A 3 14.03 -10.02 2.00
N GLU A 4 13.73 -10.43 0.77
CA GLU A 4 12.37 -10.41 0.20
C GLU A 4 11.39 -11.30 0.97
N GLN A 5 11.79 -12.53 1.35
CA GLN A 5 10.92 -13.40 2.16
C GLN A 5 10.64 -12.78 3.53
N ILE A 6 11.65 -12.19 4.18
CA ILE A 6 11.49 -11.51 5.46
C ILE A 6 10.50 -10.34 5.34
N PHE A 7 10.60 -9.58 4.24
CA PHE A 7 9.68 -8.49 3.95
C PHE A 7 8.23 -8.98 3.81
N TRP A 8 7.98 -10.02 3.03
CA TRP A 8 6.62 -10.57 2.89
C TRP A 8 6.06 -11.09 4.22
N GLU A 9 6.87 -11.75 5.04
CA GLU A 9 6.42 -12.20 6.37
C GLU A 9 6.15 -11.04 7.33
N PHE A 10 6.94 -9.97 7.27
CA PHE A 10 6.71 -8.76 8.05
C PHE A 10 5.40 -8.06 7.65
N LEU A 11 5.10 -7.97 6.34
CA LEU A 11 3.86 -7.37 5.86
C LEU A 11 2.61 -8.08 6.38
N LYS A 12 2.63 -9.42 6.52
CA LYS A 12 1.52 -10.15 7.13
C LYS A 12 1.18 -9.63 8.54
N ILE A 13 2.22 -9.37 9.35
CA ILE A 13 2.07 -8.84 10.71
C ILE A 13 1.58 -7.39 10.67
N LEU A 14 2.14 -6.57 9.78
CA LEU A 14 1.74 -5.17 9.63
C LEU A 14 0.25 -5.03 9.26
N PHE A 15 -0.23 -5.81 8.27
CA PHE A 15 -1.64 -5.78 7.89
C PHE A 15 -2.54 -6.38 8.96
N ALA A 16 -2.09 -7.38 9.71
CA ALA A 16 -2.82 -7.89 10.88
C ALA A 16 -3.04 -6.79 11.93
N LYS A 17 -2.05 -5.92 12.15
CA LYS A 17 -2.17 -4.76 13.05
C LYS A 17 -3.16 -3.71 12.53
N ILE A 18 -2.99 -3.27 11.28
CA ILE A 18 -3.89 -2.28 10.65
C ILE A 18 -5.34 -2.75 10.73
N GLN A 19 -5.57 -4.06 10.53
CA GLN A 19 -6.89 -4.64 10.64
C GLN A 19 -7.45 -4.68 12.07
N ASP A 20 -6.60 -4.95 13.06
CA ASP A 20 -7.03 -4.97 14.46
C ASP A 20 -7.50 -3.59 14.92
N GLU A 21 -6.80 -2.54 14.49
CA GLU A 21 -7.16 -1.15 14.79
C GLU A 21 -8.52 -0.76 14.18
N ASP A 22 -8.90 -1.34 13.03
CA ASP A 22 -10.15 -1.04 12.30
C ASP A 22 -11.38 -1.63 13.01
N ASN A 23 -11.20 -2.69 13.80
CA ASN A 23 -12.29 -3.44 14.42
C ASN A 23 -12.90 -2.77 15.67
N GLY A 24 -12.37 -1.64 16.14
CA GLY A 24 -12.95 -0.80 17.21
C GLY A 24 -13.20 -1.47 18.56
N THR A 25 -12.68 -2.70 18.77
CA THR A 25 -12.83 -3.49 19.98
C THR A 25 -11.52 -3.51 20.77
N ARG A 26 -11.46 -4.26 21.88
CA ARG A 26 -10.21 -4.42 22.64
C ARG A 26 -9.10 -4.96 21.71
N PRO A 27 -7.96 -4.25 21.57
CA PRO A 27 -6.90 -4.64 20.64
C PRO A 27 -6.44 -6.08 20.88
N GLN A 28 -6.46 -6.89 19.82
CA GLN A 28 -5.89 -8.23 19.84
C GLN A 28 -4.39 -8.20 19.53
N PHE A 29 -3.93 -7.21 18.78
CA PHE A 29 -2.54 -6.94 18.46
C PHE A 29 -1.85 -6.27 19.66
N ALA A 30 -1.57 -7.05 20.71
CA ALA A 30 -0.94 -6.55 21.93
C ALA A 30 -0.33 -7.69 22.76
N ILE A 31 0.67 -7.33 23.58
CA ILE A 31 1.20 -8.18 24.66
C ILE A 31 0.40 -7.93 25.93
N ARG A 32 -0.23 -8.97 26.49
CA ARG A 32 -1.19 -8.84 27.60
C ARG A 32 -0.56 -8.93 28.97
N ASP A 33 0.53 -9.67 29.11
CA ASP A 33 1.18 -9.95 30.39
C ASP A 33 2.67 -10.32 30.22
N LEU A 34 3.36 -10.53 31.35
CA LEU A 34 4.76 -10.92 31.38
C LEU A 34 4.99 -12.33 30.85
N ASP A 35 4.00 -13.23 30.92
CA ASP A 35 4.12 -14.59 30.41
C ASP A 35 4.17 -14.59 28.89
N GLU A 36 3.28 -13.82 28.25
CA GLU A 36 3.26 -13.58 26.80
C GLU A 36 4.58 -13.03 26.28
N ARG A 37 5.25 -12.21 27.07
CA ARG A 37 6.54 -11.61 26.70
C ARG A 37 7.73 -12.55 26.89
N ASN A 38 7.77 -13.26 28.02
CA ASN A 38 9.01 -13.87 28.51
C ASN A 38 9.03 -15.41 28.43
N THR A 39 7.90 -16.07 28.18
CA THR A 39 7.82 -17.54 28.15
C THR A 39 7.53 -18.05 26.74
N LEU A 40 8.09 -19.21 26.38
CA LEU A 40 7.80 -19.85 25.08
C LEU A 40 6.31 -20.15 24.91
N ALA A 41 5.62 -20.55 25.98
CA ALA A 41 4.18 -20.82 25.94
C ALA A 41 3.36 -19.55 25.69
N GLY A 42 3.71 -18.45 26.36
CA GLY A 42 3.07 -17.16 26.15
C GLY A 42 3.34 -16.60 24.75
N GLN A 43 4.57 -16.65 24.27
CA GLN A 43 4.95 -16.21 22.93
C GLN A 43 4.19 -16.99 21.84
N ARG A 44 3.93 -18.29 22.04
CA ARG A 44 3.07 -19.09 21.15
C ARG A 44 1.63 -18.57 21.14
N LYS A 45 1.05 -18.23 22.29
CA LYS A 45 -0.29 -17.61 22.35
C LYS A 45 -0.36 -16.28 21.59
N VAL A 46 0.69 -15.47 21.68
CA VAL A 46 0.80 -14.23 20.89
C VAL A 46 0.81 -14.56 19.41
N LYS A 47 1.69 -15.47 18.97
CA LYS A 47 1.76 -15.90 17.58
C LYS A 47 0.42 -16.40 17.05
N ASP A 48 -0.24 -17.32 17.75
CA ASP A 48 -1.52 -17.90 17.34
C ASP A 48 -2.59 -16.81 17.15
N ARG A 49 -2.59 -15.79 18.00
CA ARG A 49 -3.49 -14.64 17.90
C ARG A 49 -3.17 -13.77 16.68
N ILE A 50 -1.90 -13.49 16.40
CA ILE A 50 -1.51 -12.72 15.20
C ILE A 50 -1.79 -13.51 13.92
N ASP A 51 -1.59 -14.83 13.91
CA ASP A 51 -1.99 -15.70 12.79
C ASP A 51 -3.50 -15.65 12.56
N GLY A 52 -4.31 -15.63 13.63
CA GLY A 52 -5.75 -15.46 13.55
C GLY A 52 -6.17 -14.12 12.93
N LEU A 53 -5.50 -13.03 13.30
CA LEU A 53 -5.70 -11.71 12.70
C LEU A 53 -5.32 -11.72 11.22
N TYR A 54 -4.16 -12.25 10.86
CA TYR A 54 -3.72 -12.37 9.47
C TYR A 54 -4.68 -13.21 8.62
N LYS A 55 -5.21 -14.32 9.15
CA LYS A 55 -6.25 -15.11 8.48
C LYS A 55 -7.50 -14.28 8.19
N SER A 56 -7.91 -13.43 9.13
CA SER A 56 -9.03 -12.50 8.94
C SER A 56 -8.75 -11.44 7.89
N VAL A 57 -7.52 -10.93 7.78
CA VAL A 57 -7.10 -10.01 6.71
C VAL A 57 -7.33 -10.64 5.33
N ARG A 58 -6.94 -11.91 5.16
CA ARG A 58 -7.02 -12.60 3.85
C ARG A 58 -8.44 -12.80 3.35
N THR A 59 -9.45 -12.80 4.23
CA THR A 59 -10.85 -12.98 3.84
C THR A 59 -11.52 -11.68 3.38
N LYS A 60 -10.94 -10.52 3.72
CA LYS A 60 -11.47 -9.23 3.30
C LYS A 60 -11.32 -9.03 1.79
N LYS A 61 -12.37 -8.46 1.17
CA LYS A 61 -12.45 -8.22 -0.27
C LYS A 61 -11.28 -7.38 -0.80
N GLU A 62 -10.81 -6.40 -0.03
CA GLU A 62 -9.70 -5.52 -0.40
C GLU A 62 -8.34 -6.23 -0.52
N PHE A 63 -8.16 -7.36 0.17
CA PHE A 63 -6.91 -8.14 0.18
C PHE A 63 -6.94 -9.44 -0.65
N LYS A 64 -8.08 -9.78 -1.26
CA LYS A 64 -8.26 -11.00 -2.06
C LYS A 64 -7.21 -11.11 -3.19
N GLY A 65 -6.44 -12.19 -3.30
CA GLY A 65 -5.41 -12.32 -4.36
C GLY A 65 -4.05 -11.72 -4.03
N LEU A 66 -3.94 -10.94 -2.95
CA LEU A 66 -2.69 -10.28 -2.57
C LEU A 66 -1.78 -11.20 -1.74
N PHE A 67 -2.39 -12.12 -0.98
CA PHE A 67 -1.72 -13.09 -0.10
C PHE A 67 -2.00 -14.55 -0.51
N ASP A 68 -2.48 -14.77 -1.74
CA ASP A 68 -2.95 -16.09 -2.20
C ASP A 68 -1.77 -17.06 -2.45
N ASP A 69 -0.64 -16.53 -2.91
CA ASP A 69 0.62 -17.25 -3.13
C ASP A 69 1.51 -17.29 -1.88
N LEU A 70 1.09 -16.61 -0.80
CA LEU A 70 1.81 -16.59 0.47
C LEU A 70 1.26 -17.65 1.43
N ALA A 71 2.12 -18.13 2.34
CA ALA A 71 1.72 -19.11 3.35
C ALA A 71 0.54 -18.60 4.20
N LEU A 72 -0.34 -19.53 4.59
CA LEU A 72 -1.54 -19.27 5.41
C LEU A 72 -1.20 -18.72 6.79
N ASP A 73 -0.02 -19.06 7.30
CA ASP A 73 0.47 -18.63 8.60
C ASP A 73 1.74 -17.77 8.43
N ILE A 74 2.05 -17.02 9.48
CA ILE A 74 3.29 -16.27 9.64
C ILE A 74 4.40 -17.26 9.98
N ARG A 75 5.49 -17.23 9.19
CA ARG A 75 6.63 -18.16 9.32
C ARG A 75 7.62 -17.77 10.40
N PHE A 76 7.57 -16.54 10.90
CA PHE A 76 8.43 -16.12 12.00
C PHE A 76 8.16 -16.95 13.26
N GLN A 77 9.23 -17.20 14.02
CA GLN A 77 9.15 -17.91 15.29
C GLN A 77 8.37 -17.11 16.33
N PRO A 78 7.75 -17.76 17.34
CA PRO A 78 6.90 -17.07 18.30
C PRO A 78 7.55 -15.89 19.03
N ASP A 79 8.83 -16.02 19.38
CA ASP A 79 9.64 -14.98 20.02
C ASP A 79 9.84 -13.77 19.10
N VAL A 80 10.11 -13.99 17.81
CA VAL A 80 10.25 -12.93 16.81
C VAL A 80 8.92 -12.20 16.59
N VAL A 81 7.81 -12.94 16.46
CA VAL A 81 6.47 -12.34 16.32
C VAL A 81 6.15 -11.49 17.56
N THR A 82 6.40 -12.02 18.76
CA THR A 82 6.18 -11.32 20.03
C THR A 82 7.01 -10.03 20.10
N TYR A 83 8.29 -10.08 19.70
CA TYR A 83 9.15 -8.91 19.63
C TYR A 83 8.57 -7.83 18.70
N ILE A 84 8.16 -8.22 17.49
CA ILE A 84 7.56 -7.30 16.52
C ILE A 84 6.27 -6.68 17.09
N VAL A 85 5.39 -7.48 17.70
CA VAL A 85 4.16 -6.99 18.34
C VAL A 85 4.50 -5.96 19.42
N ALA A 86 5.46 -6.24 20.29
CA ALA A 86 5.87 -5.33 21.37
C ALA A 86 6.45 -4.00 20.86
N GLN A 87 7.00 -3.96 19.63
CA GLN A 87 7.44 -2.71 19.00
C GLN A 87 6.27 -1.96 18.38
N LEU A 88 5.40 -2.66 17.65
CA LEU A 88 4.35 -2.03 16.85
C LEU A 88 3.11 -1.66 17.67
N GLU A 89 2.79 -2.36 18.77
CA GLU A 89 1.58 -2.12 19.58
C GLU A 89 1.46 -0.68 20.11
N LYS A 90 2.59 0.04 20.24
CA LYS A 90 2.68 1.40 20.78
C LYS A 90 2.28 2.48 19.80
N TYR A 91 2.14 2.15 18.52
CA TYR A 91 1.87 3.09 17.44
C TYR A 91 0.51 2.83 16.85
N ASP A 92 -0.19 3.90 16.47
CA ASP A 92 -1.48 3.87 15.79
C ASP A 92 -1.24 4.04 14.29
N PHE A 93 -1.56 3.01 13.49
CA PHE A 93 -1.33 3.03 12.06
C PHE A 93 -2.55 3.56 11.29
N LEU A 94 -3.77 3.40 11.79
CA LEU A 94 -4.96 3.91 11.12
C LEU A 94 -5.06 5.43 11.16
N HIS A 95 -4.84 6.04 12.33
CA HIS A 95 -5.02 7.48 12.52
C HIS A 95 -3.74 8.30 12.27
N SER A 96 -2.60 7.62 12.08
CA SER A 96 -1.37 8.29 11.60
C SER A 96 -1.58 8.96 10.25
N SER A 97 -0.84 10.06 10.01
CA SER A 97 -0.88 10.74 8.71
C SER A 97 -0.41 9.82 7.58
N VAL A 98 -0.99 10.00 6.39
CA VAL A 98 -0.65 9.21 5.19
C VAL A 98 0.84 9.31 4.84
N ASP A 99 1.44 10.50 5.00
CA ASP A 99 2.88 10.69 4.77
C ASP A 99 3.75 9.85 5.71
N VAL A 100 3.38 9.71 6.99
CA VAL A 100 4.14 8.91 7.95
C VAL A 100 4.07 7.42 7.61
N LYS A 101 2.88 6.91 7.26
CA LYS A 101 2.71 5.49 6.86
C LYS A 101 3.48 5.18 5.59
N GLY A 102 3.30 6.01 4.56
CA GLY A 102 3.99 5.86 3.28
C GLY A 102 5.51 5.88 3.45
N MET A 103 6.04 6.80 4.27
CA MET A 103 7.48 6.89 4.52
C MET A 103 8.01 5.66 5.27
N ALA A 104 7.28 5.16 6.27
CA ALA A 104 7.65 3.93 6.98
C ALA A 104 7.67 2.72 6.04
N TYR A 105 6.67 2.60 5.17
CA TYR A 105 6.59 1.53 4.18
C TYR A 105 7.73 1.59 3.16
N GLU A 106 7.98 2.76 2.57
CA GLU A 106 9.08 2.95 1.62
C GLU A 106 10.46 2.67 2.24
N THR A 107 10.66 3.04 3.51
CA THR A 107 11.90 2.77 4.24
C THR A 107 12.19 1.27 4.36
N ILE A 108 11.13 0.45 4.42
CA ILE A 108 11.25 -1.01 4.50
C ILE A 108 11.37 -1.62 3.08
N VAL A 109 10.57 -1.13 2.14
CA VAL A 109 10.49 -1.61 0.76
C VAL A 109 11.78 -1.34 -0.03
N GLY A 110 12.26 -0.10 0.00
CA GLY A 110 13.36 0.37 -0.84
C GLY A 110 14.60 -0.52 -0.72
N PRO A 111 15.23 -0.59 0.47
CA PRO A 111 16.45 -1.38 0.66
C PRO A 111 16.27 -2.90 0.48
N THR A 112 15.03 -3.38 0.53
CA THR A 112 14.72 -4.81 0.40
C THR A 112 14.53 -5.23 -1.05
N LEU A 113 13.99 -4.33 -1.90
CA LEU A 113 13.67 -4.61 -3.30
C LEU A 113 14.66 -3.98 -4.31
N GLU A 114 15.41 -2.93 -3.96
CA GLU A 114 16.43 -2.31 -4.84
C GLU A 114 17.56 -3.28 -5.25
N GLY A 115 17.82 -4.32 -4.44
CA GLY A 115 19.00 -5.17 -4.58
C GLY A 115 18.88 -6.34 -5.56
N THR A 116 17.70 -6.67 -6.08
CA THR A 116 17.49 -7.95 -6.77
C THR A 116 17.68 -7.90 -8.29
N ARG A 117 17.46 -6.77 -8.99
CA ARG A 117 17.49 -6.72 -10.47
C ARG A 117 18.02 -5.44 -11.13
N GLY A 118 18.66 -4.53 -10.39
CA GLY A 118 19.16 -3.25 -10.96
C GLY A 118 18.05 -2.24 -11.25
N GLU A 119 16.90 -2.41 -10.57
CA GLU A 119 15.78 -1.49 -10.59
C GLU A 119 16.13 -0.31 -9.67
N PHE A 120 16.25 0.90 -10.25
CA PHE A 120 16.50 2.12 -9.50
C PHE A 120 15.16 2.74 -9.09
N PHE A 121 14.89 2.86 -7.79
CA PHE A 121 13.73 3.63 -7.36
C PHE A 121 13.94 5.11 -7.61
N THR A 122 12.88 5.76 -8.10
CA THR A 122 12.85 7.21 -8.26
C THR A 122 12.89 7.88 -6.88
N PRO A 123 13.86 8.76 -6.60
CA PRO A 123 13.92 9.47 -5.32
C PRO A 123 12.61 10.21 -5.00
N ARG A 124 12.14 10.10 -3.76
CA ARG A 124 10.82 10.60 -3.33
C ARG A 124 10.63 12.10 -3.56
N ASN A 125 11.69 12.89 -3.39
CA ASN A 125 11.68 14.33 -3.68
C ASN A 125 11.42 14.62 -5.16
N LEU A 126 12.00 13.82 -6.07
CA LEU A 126 11.76 13.93 -7.50
C LEU A 126 10.32 13.57 -7.87
N VAL A 127 9.79 12.48 -7.29
CA VAL A 127 8.40 12.07 -7.46
C VAL A 127 7.43 13.17 -7.02
N LYS A 128 7.61 13.72 -5.80
CA LYS A 128 6.80 14.81 -5.25
C LYS A 128 6.86 16.07 -6.13
N MET A 129 8.06 16.42 -6.62
CA MET A 129 8.24 17.55 -7.52
C MET A 129 7.47 17.36 -8.82
N ALA A 130 7.63 16.22 -9.50
CA ALA A 130 6.99 15.95 -10.78
C ALA A 130 5.46 15.95 -10.66
N VAL A 131 4.91 15.30 -9.64
CA VAL A 131 3.46 15.31 -9.37
C VAL A 131 2.97 16.74 -9.11
N LYS A 132 3.69 17.53 -8.32
CA LYS A 132 3.32 18.92 -8.04
C LYS A 132 3.32 19.79 -9.30
N MET A 133 4.26 19.57 -10.22
CA MET A 133 4.33 20.28 -11.50
C MET A 133 3.17 19.92 -12.42
N LEU A 134 2.79 18.64 -12.49
CA LEU A 134 1.64 18.18 -13.27
C LEU A 134 0.30 18.64 -12.67
N GLY A 135 0.25 18.77 -11.34
CA GLY A 135 -0.90 19.31 -10.63
C GLY A 135 -2.21 18.54 -10.86
N PRO A 136 -2.24 17.20 -10.72
CA PRO A 136 -3.41 16.39 -11.04
C PRO A 136 -4.66 16.81 -10.26
N LYS A 137 -5.82 16.55 -10.87
CA LYS A 137 -7.15 16.87 -10.35
C LYS A 137 -7.95 15.59 -10.07
N PRO A 138 -8.98 15.63 -9.21
CA PRO A 138 -9.77 14.44 -8.84
C PRO A 138 -10.42 13.67 -10.00
N GLY A 139 -10.66 14.32 -11.14
CA GLY A 139 -11.24 13.69 -12.33
C GLY A 139 -10.23 13.22 -13.37
N ASP A 140 -8.95 13.57 -13.21
CA ASP A 140 -7.92 13.24 -14.21
C ASP A 140 -7.62 11.73 -14.16
N ARG A 141 -7.52 11.11 -15.33
CA ARG A 141 -7.05 9.74 -15.49
C ARG A 141 -5.53 9.73 -15.60
N ILE A 142 -4.88 9.07 -14.64
CA ILE A 142 -3.42 9.06 -14.47
C ILE A 142 -2.88 7.66 -14.74
N LEU A 143 -1.81 7.56 -15.52
CA LEU A 143 -1.13 6.29 -15.80
C LEU A 143 0.37 6.35 -15.52
N ASP A 144 0.90 5.32 -14.87
CA ASP A 144 2.32 4.98 -14.87
C ASP A 144 2.54 3.60 -15.51
N PRO A 145 3.02 3.53 -16.78
CA PRO A 145 3.22 2.26 -17.49
C PRO A 145 4.44 1.44 -17.04
N ALA A 146 5.23 1.92 -16.07
CA ALA A 146 6.36 1.21 -15.47
C ALA A 146 6.42 1.54 -13.97
N CYS A 147 5.34 1.22 -13.26
CA CYS A 147 5.07 1.81 -11.95
C CYS A 147 5.94 1.27 -10.81
N GLY A 148 6.60 0.13 -10.98
CA GLY A 148 7.39 -0.52 -9.93
C GLY A 148 6.59 -0.63 -8.62
N THR A 149 7.15 -0.08 -7.54
CA THR A 149 6.51 -0.06 -6.20
C THR A 149 5.42 1.00 -6.05
N GLY A 150 5.03 1.68 -7.13
CA GLY A 150 3.90 2.60 -7.18
C GLY A 150 4.22 4.03 -6.73
N GLY A 151 5.49 4.43 -6.71
CA GLY A 151 5.91 5.74 -6.18
C GLY A 151 5.12 6.91 -6.76
N PHE A 152 5.04 7.03 -8.09
CA PHE A 152 4.26 8.11 -8.74
C PHE A 152 2.77 8.01 -8.47
N ILE A 153 2.20 6.82 -8.59
CA ILE A 153 0.77 6.55 -8.40
C ILE A 153 0.31 6.91 -6.98
N VAL A 154 1.05 6.47 -5.97
CA VAL A 154 0.78 6.78 -4.56
C VAL A 154 0.88 8.28 -4.30
N VAL A 155 1.90 8.96 -4.83
CA VAL A 155 2.05 10.42 -4.63
C VAL A 155 0.97 11.21 -5.35
N ALA A 156 0.64 10.84 -6.59
CA ALA A 156 -0.42 11.48 -7.37
C ALA A 156 -1.77 11.36 -6.66
N PHE A 157 -2.10 10.16 -6.18
CA PHE A 157 -3.32 9.95 -5.41
C PHE A 157 -3.34 10.74 -4.09
N ASN A 158 -2.23 10.73 -3.33
CA ASN A 158 -2.13 11.49 -2.08
C ASN A 158 -2.29 13.00 -2.31
N TYR A 159 -1.71 13.52 -3.38
CA TYR A 159 -1.83 14.93 -3.77
C TYR A 159 -3.30 15.30 -4.07
N ILE A 160 -4.02 14.46 -4.82
CA ILE A 160 -5.45 14.65 -5.08
C ILE A 160 -6.25 14.58 -3.77
N SER A 161 -5.99 13.57 -2.94
CA SER A 161 -6.70 13.36 -1.69
C SER A 161 -6.50 14.50 -0.69
N GLU A 162 -5.29 15.05 -0.63
CA GLU A 162 -5.00 16.25 0.17
C GLU A 162 -5.80 17.46 -0.31
N LYS A 163 -5.85 17.70 -1.63
CA LYS A 163 -6.69 18.78 -2.20
C LYS A 163 -8.16 18.59 -1.83
N LEU A 164 -8.71 17.40 -1.99
CA LEU A 164 -10.08 17.08 -1.61
C LEU A 164 -10.35 17.32 -0.12
N ARG A 165 -9.41 16.92 0.75
CA ARG A 165 -9.48 17.18 2.20
C ARG A 165 -9.50 18.68 2.51
N LEU A 166 -8.63 19.46 1.88
CA LEU A 166 -8.56 20.91 2.07
C LEU A 166 -9.81 21.62 1.56
N GLU A 167 -10.37 21.19 0.42
CA GLU A 167 -11.64 21.70 -0.09
C GLU A 167 -12.81 21.37 0.85
N ALA A 168 -12.91 20.12 1.31
CA ALA A 168 -13.97 19.69 2.21
C ALA A 168 -13.94 20.46 3.53
N LYS A 169 -12.75 20.63 4.13
CA LYS A 169 -12.56 21.38 5.39
C LYS A 169 -13.06 22.82 5.31
N LYS A 170 -13.00 23.47 4.14
CA LYS A 170 -13.54 24.85 3.96
C LYS A 170 -15.06 24.89 4.04
N SER A 171 -15.73 23.79 3.73
CA SER A 171 -17.19 23.68 3.71
C SER A 171 -17.79 23.16 5.02
N TRP A 172 -16.96 22.59 5.90
CA TRP A 172 -17.42 22.00 7.15
C TRP A 172 -17.74 23.05 8.21
N ALA A 173 -18.78 22.79 9.00
CA ALA A 173 -19.15 23.68 10.11
C ALA A 173 -18.03 23.77 11.17
N ASN A 174 -17.30 22.68 11.40
CA ASN A 174 -16.09 22.66 12.21
C ASN A 174 -14.96 21.90 11.47
N PRO A 175 -13.94 22.58 10.93
CA PRO A 175 -12.86 21.96 10.17
C PRO A 175 -12.03 20.92 10.94
N ASN A 176 -12.04 20.99 12.28
CA ASN A 176 -11.27 20.12 13.15
C ASN A 176 -12.11 18.97 13.73
N ARG A 177 -13.43 18.99 13.51
CA ARG A 177 -14.34 17.97 14.03
C ARG A 177 -15.49 17.71 13.04
N PRO A 178 -15.22 17.01 11.92
CA PRO A 178 -16.25 16.65 10.97
C PRO A 178 -17.32 15.77 11.61
N THR A 179 -18.54 15.90 11.12
CA THR A 179 -19.62 14.95 11.36
C THR A 179 -19.37 13.66 10.57
N LEU A 180 -19.98 12.54 11.01
CA LEU A 180 -19.91 11.27 10.29
C LEU A 180 -20.37 11.38 8.83
N LYS A 181 -21.31 12.28 8.54
CA LYS A 181 -21.81 12.53 7.18
C LYS A 181 -20.75 13.23 6.32
N GLU A 182 -20.11 14.26 6.85
CA GLU A 182 -19.03 15.00 6.17
C GLU A 182 -17.83 14.10 5.89
N GLU A 183 -17.46 13.26 6.86
CA GLU A 183 -16.38 12.29 6.70
C GLU A 183 -16.70 11.23 5.66
N LYS A 184 -17.94 10.69 5.69
CA LYS A 184 -18.39 9.72 4.69
C LYS A 184 -18.40 10.29 3.27
N GLU A 185 -18.80 11.54 3.11
CA GLU A 185 -18.81 12.23 1.81
C GLU A 185 -17.39 12.45 1.28
N LEU A 186 -16.48 12.94 2.13
CA LEU A 186 -15.07 13.10 1.78
C LEU A 186 -14.44 11.76 1.36
N ASN A 187 -14.66 10.70 2.14
CA ASN A 187 -14.15 9.36 1.84
C ASN A 187 -14.71 8.82 0.52
N SER A 188 -15.98 9.12 0.21
CA SER A 188 -16.59 8.76 -1.08
C SER A 188 -15.88 9.47 -2.25
N ARG A 189 -15.63 10.78 -2.14
CA ARG A 189 -14.93 11.56 -3.18
C ARG A 189 -13.49 11.08 -3.39
N ILE A 190 -12.77 10.80 -2.30
CA ILE A 190 -11.40 10.27 -2.34
C ILE A 190 -11.39 8.90 -3.04
N ARG A 191 -12.33 8.01 -2.67
CA ARG A 191 -12.46 6.70 -3.31
C ARG A 191 -12.79 6.79 -4.79
N GLU A 192 -13.62 7.75 -5.20
CA GLU A 192 -13.95 7.95 -6.61
C GLU A 192 -12.72 8.39 -7.40
N ALA A 193 -11.95 9.35 -6.88
CA ALA A 193 -10.70 9.78 -7.51
C ALA A 193 -9.70 8.62 -7.67
N GLY A 194 -9.69 7.67 -6.73
CA GLY A 194 -8.79 6.51 -6.77
C GLY A 194 -9.07 5.54 -7.91
N LYS A 195 -10.29 5.54 -8.45
CA LYS A 195 -10.64 4.75 -9.63
C LYS A 195 -9.98 5.26 -10.91
N ASN A 196 -9.46 6.49 -10.91
CA ASN A 196 -8.84 7.13 -12.06
C ASN A 196 -7.31 7.06 -12.03
N VAL A 197 -6.70 6.33 -11.08
CA VAL A 197 -5.25 6.20 -10.95
C VAL A 197 -4.82 4.79 -11.32
N PHE A 198 -3.94 4.67 -12.31
CA PHE A 198 -3.58 3.41 -12.93
C PHE A 198 -2.07 3.22 -13.01
N GLY A 199 -1.62 1.98 -12.86
CA GLY A 199 -0.22 1.62 -12.96
C GLY A 199 -0.03 0.23 -13.55
N ILE A 200 1.00 0.08 -14.37
CA ILE A 200 1.39 -1.18 -14.97
C ILE A 200 2.84 -1.46 -14.62
N ASP A 201 3.13 -2.70 -14.24
CA ASP A 201 4.49 -3.21 -14.21
C ASP A 201 4.49 -4.69 -14.62
N PHE A 202 5.56 -5.20 -15.21
CA PHE A 202 5.63 -6.61 -15.58
C PHE A 202 5.98 -7.50 -14.37
N ASN A 203 6.56 -6.91 -13.31
CA ASN A 203 6.96 -7.61 -12.10
C ASN A 203 5.80 -7.64 -11.09
N ALA A 204 5.15 -8.80 -10.99
CA ALA A 204 4.00 -9.01 -10.10
C ALA A 204 4.31 -8.69 -8.63
N ASN A 205 5.54 -8.87 -8.16
CA ASN A 205 5.91 -8.57 -6.77
C ASN A 205 5.91 -7.05 -6.53
N LEU A 206 6.42 -6.26 -7.47
CA LEU A 206 6.38 -4.79 -7.37
C LEU A 206 4.95 -4.26 -7.43
N VAL A 207 4.13 -4.81 -8.33
CA VAL A 207 2.70 -4.47 -8.40
C VAL A 207 1.99 -4.77 -7.09
N LYS A 208 2.27 -5.93 -6.45
CA LYS A 208 1.72 -6.25 -5.12
C LYS A 208 2.21 -5.27 -4.05
N THR A 209 3.49 -4.89 -4.08
CA THR A 209 4.05 -3.88 -3.17
C THR A 209 3.37 -2.52 -3.36
N ALA A 210 3.08 -2.11 -4.59
CA ALA A 210 2.35 -0.88 -4.90
C ALA A 210 0.89 -0.96 -4.39
N GLN A 211 0.21 -2.07 -4.64
CA GLN A 211 -1.15 -2.33 -4.16
C GLN A 211 -1.24 -2.28 -2.63
N MET A 212 -0.27 -2.86 -1.92
CA MET A 212 -0.18 -2.80 -0.47
C MET A 212 0.01 -1.36 0.03
N ASN A 213 0.85 -0.57 -0.63
CA ASN A 213 1.07 0.83 -0.27
C ASN A 213 -0.23 1.64 -0.39
N MET A 214 -0.97 1.45 -1.49
CA MET A 214 -2.27 2.10 -1.71
C MET A 214 -3.30 1.70 -0.64
N ILE A 215 -3.40 0.41 -0.29
CA ILE A 215 -4.33 -0.04 0.75
C ILE A 215 -3.97 0.56 2.12
N MET A 216 -2.67 0.57 2.47
CA MET A 216 -2.18 1.13 3.74
C MET A 216 -2.50 2.63 3.88
N ASN A 217 -2.53 3.37 2.78
CA ASN A 217 -2.88 4.79 2.77
C ASN A 217 -4.40 5.06 2.81
N ASN A 218 -5.23 4.00 2.82
CA ASN A 218 -6.69 4.01 2.71
C ASN A 218 -7.22 4.41 1.33
N ASP A 219 -6.45 4.14 0.29
CA ASP A 219 -6.66 4.67 -1.06
C ASP A 219 -7.30 3.63 -2.01
N GLY A 220 -7.45 2.39 -1.53
CA GLY A 220 -7.93 1.25 -2.29
C GLY A 220 -6.81 0.48 -2.98
N ARG A 221 -7.17 -0.39 -3.94
CA ARG A 221 -6.25 -1.28 -4.67
C ARG A 221 -6.41 -1.22 -6.20
N GLY A 222 -7.42 -0.51 -6.68
CA GLY A 222 -7.81 -0.53 -8.10
C GLY A 222 -6.73 0.05 -9.01
N GLY A 223 -6.78 -0.31 -10.29
CA GLY A 223 -5.96 0.33 -11.32
C GLY A 223 -4.51 -0.15 -11.44
N LEU A 224 -4.04 -1.07 -10.59
CA LEU A 224 -2.68 -1.61 -10.65
C LEU A 224 -2.64 -3.03 -11.23
N TYR A 225 -1.93 -3.23 -12.35
CA TYR A 225 -1.92 -4.49 -13.09
C TYR A 225 -0.50 -5.00 -13.37
N SER A 226 -0.35 -6.32 -13.28
CA SER A 226 0.89 -7.01 -13.64
C SER A 226 0.87 -7.46 -15.09
N VAL A 227 1.28 -6.60 -16.02
CA VAL A 227 1.40 -6.92 -17.46
C VAL A 227 2.63 -6.24 -18.06
N ASN A 228 3.10 -6.74 -19.20
CA ASN A 228 4.16 -6.07 -19.94
C ASN A 228 3.57 -4.90 -20.75
N SER A 229 3.93 -3.67 -20.39
CA SER A 229 3.44 -2.45 -21.04
C SER A 229 3.94 -2.27 -22.48
N LEU A 230 4.99 -3.02 -22.90
CA LEU A 230 5.46 -3.05 -24.29
C LEU A 230 4.61 -3.94 -25.20
N TRP A 231 3.78 -4.81 -24.63
CA TRP A 231 2.87 -5.63 -25.42
C TRP A 231 1.69 -4.80 -25.92
N LYS A 232 1.10 -5.23 -27.04
CA LYS A 232 -0.08 -4.55 -27.61
C LYS A 232 -1.24 -4.65 -26.60
N PRO A 233 -1.99 -3.57 -26.34
CA PRO A 233 -3.11 -3.61 -25.39
C PRO A 233 -4.16 -4.70 -25.67
N SER A 234 -4.35 -5.07 -26.95
CA SER A 234 -5.24 -6.16 -27.36
C SER A 234 -4.82 -7.55 -26.88
N THR A 235 -3.57 -7.71 -26.42
CA THR A 235 -3.02 -8.97 -25.88
C THR A 235 -3.09 -9.02 -24.36
N TRP A 236 -3.41 -7.91 -23.69
CA TRP A 236 -3.58 -7.90 -22.25
C TRP A 236 -4.85 -8.64 -21.84
N PRO A 237 -4.93 -9.13 -20.58
CA PRO A 237 -6.18 -9.64 -20.04
C PRO A 237 -7.32 -8.63 -20.21
N LYS A 238 -8.55 -9.12 -20.41
CA LYS A 238 -9.73 -8.28 -20.65
C LYS A 238 -9.94 -7.23 -19.56
N GLU A 239 -9.65 -7.58 -18.32
CA GLU A 239 -9.75 -6.69 -17.16
C GLU A 239 -8.85 -5.45 -17.35
N VAL A 240 -7.60 -5.66 -17.74
CA VAL A 240 -6.63 -4.57 -17.96
C VAL A 240 -7.01 -3.71 -19.16
N SER A 241 -7.39 -4.33 -20.27
CA SER A 241 -7.75 -3.61 -21.51
C SER A 241 -9.09 -2.87 -21.42
N THR A 242 -9.97 -3.25 -20.48
CA THR A 242 -11.20 -2.51 -20.17
C THR A 242 -10.87 -1.23 -19.40
N ASP A 243 -9.98 -1.34 -18.42
CA ASP A 243 -9.62 -0.23 -17.54
C ASP A 243 -8.61 0.73 -18.17
N ILE A 244 -7.68 0.20 -18.97
CA ILE A 244 -6.57 0.93 -19.62
C ILE A 244 -6.78 0.91 -21.14
N SER A 245 -7.40 1.97 -21.64
CA SER A 245 -7.54 2.24 -23.07
C SER A 245 -6.49 3.25 -23.53
N LEU A 246 -5.98 3.10 -24.76
CA LEU A 246 -5.13 4.13 -25.35
C LEU A 246 -5.91 5.43 -25.53
N SER A 247 -5.20 6.57 -25.38
CA SER A 247 -5.76 7.91 -25.52
C SER A 247 -6.89 8.26 -24.53
N SER A 248 -7.04 7.53 -23.42
CA SER A 248 -8.03 7.83 -22.36
C SER A 248 -7.42 8.46 -21.10
N PHE A 249 -6.13 8.79 -21.11
CA PHE A 249 -5.42 9.32 -19.95
C PHE A 249 -5.09 10.80 -20.15
N ASP A 250 -5.38 11.60 -19.13
CA ASP A 250 -5.06 13.02 -19.08
C ASP A 250 -3.58 13.23 -18.72
N ILE A 251 -3.03 12.34 -17.89
CA ILE A 251 -1.67 12.42 -17.37
C ILE A 251 -0.98 11.07 -17.49
N VAL A 252 0.21 11.06 -18.08
CA VAL A 252 1.13 9.93 -18.04
C VAL A 252 2.40 10.38 -17.35
N ILE A 253 2.76 9.72 -16.25
CA ILE A 253 3.97 10.00 -15.47
C ILE A 253 4.67 8.69 -15.12
N THR A 254 5.96 8.60 -15.41
CA THR A 254 6.70 7.36 -15.24
C THR A 254 8.21 7.61 -15.20
N ASN A 255 8.93 6.64 -14.65
CA ASN A 255 10.38 6.52 -14.77
C ASN A 255 10.69 5.12 -15.31
N PRO A 256 10.65 4.93 -16.64
CA PRO A 256 10.80 3.61 -17.22
C PRO A 256 12.23 3.08 -17.01
N PRO A 257 12.42 1.75 -17.03
CA PRO A 257 13.75 1.17 -16.83
C PRO A 257 14.72 1.63 -17.92
N PHE A 258 15.87 2.18 -17.51
CA PHE A 258 17.00 2.45 -18.39
C PHE A 258 17.70 1.12 -18.65
N GLY A 259 17.52 0.54 -19.85
CA GLY A 259 17.98 -0.81 -20.18
C GLY A 259 19.47 -1.11 -19.90
N SER A 260 19.82 -2.40 -19.89
CA SER A 260 21.19 -2.87 -19.62
C SER A 260 22.16 -2.53 -20.77
N LYS A 261 23.06 -1.57 -20.50
CA LYS A 261 24.26 -1.16 -21.26
C LYS A 261 24.05 -0.81 -22.74
N ILE A 262 24.07 0.49 -23.05
CA ILE A 262 24.62 0.95 -24.33
C ILE A 262 26.09 0.49 -24.33
N LYS A 263 26.47 -0.42 -25.24
CA LYS A 263 27.88 -0.65 -25.54
C LYS A 263 28.41 0.66 -26.13
N VAL A 264 29.15 1.42 -25.32
CA VAL A 264 30.03 2.47 -25.80
C VAL A 264 31.26 1.81 -26.41
#